data_AF-A0A484GIT1-F1
#
_entry.id   AF-A0A484GIT1-F1
#
_cell.length_a   1.000
_cell.length_b   1.000
_cell.length_c   1.000
_cell.angle_alpha   90.00
_cell.angle_beta   90.00
_cell.angle_gamma   90.00
#
_symmetry.space_group_name_H-M   'P 1'
#
loop_
_entity.id
_entity.type
_entity.pdbx_description
1 polymer ?
#
loop_
_entity_poly.entity_id
_entity_poly.type
_entity_poly.pdbx_seq_one_letter_code
_entity_poly.pdbx_strand_id
1 'polypeptide(L)'
;LPKPSIWADPGVMVTKGSPVTILSPGSLRADVYRLYRERPSGLWEAKAPQDSSNKASFPFESSSSSTAGQYQCVYHSRKDRSEWSDPLPLVGTGSRED
;
A
#
# COMPACT_ATOMS: atom_id res chain seq x y z
N LEU A 1 -5.88 -15.40 -9.82
CA LEU A 1 -5.01 -15.29 -8.62
C LEU A 1 -5.83 -14.69 -7.48
N PRO A 2 -5.75 -15.16 -6.22
CA PRO A 2 -6.60 -14.65 -5.14
C PRO A 2 -6.43 -13.13 -4.96
N LYS A 3 -7.54 -12.45 -4.64
CA LYS A 3 -7.58 -11.01 -4.37
C LYS A 3 -6.65 -10.67 -3.19
N PRO A 4 -5.71 -9.72 -3.34
CA PRO A 4 -4.85 -9.30 -2.24
C PRO A 4 -5.64 -8.52 -1.19
N SER A 5 -5.31 -8.73 0.08
CA SER A 5 -5.71 -7.83 1.17
C SER A 5 -4.70 -6.70 1.30
N ILE A 6 -5.14 -5.57 1.85
CA ILE A 6 -4.28 -4.39 2.04
C ILE A 6 -4.63 -3.72 3.37
N TRP A 7 -3.64 -3.20 4.07
CA TRP A 7 -3.84 -2.37 5.27
C TRP A 7 -2.67 -1.41 5.46
N ALA A 8 -2.83 -0.47 6.41
CA ALA A 8 -1.81 0.47 6.80
C ALA A 8 -1.35 0.21 8.24
N ASP A 9 -0.06 0.40 8.48
CA ASP A 9 0.59 0.33 9.79
C ASP A 9 1.25 1.68 10.10
N PRO A 10 1.02 2.29 11.28
CA PRO A 10 0.20 1.81 12.40
C PRO A 10 -1.32 1.96 12.20
N GLY A 11 -1.75 2.61 11.12
CA GLY A 11 -3.16 2.78 10.79
C GLY A 11 -3.35 3.69 9.59
N VAL A 12 -4.61 3.97 9.27
CA VAL A 12 -4.99 4.79 8.10
C VAL A 12 -4.76 6.29 8.27
N MET A 13 -4.42 6.72 9.49
CA MET A 13 -4.25 8.13 9.80
C MET A 13 -2.86 8.61 9.40
N VAL A 14 -2.83 9.65 8.57
CA VAL A 14 -1.61 10.29 8.10
C VAL A 14 -1.37 11.55 8.92
N THR A 15 -0.41 11.47 9.83
CA THR A 15 0.11 12.61 10.57
C THR A 15 1.36 13.14 9.87
N LYS A 16 1.43 14.47 9.70
CA LYS A 16 2.56 15.12 9.02
C LYS A 16 3.87 14.78 9.73
N GLY A 17 4.85 14.28 8.96
CA GLY A 17 6.16 13.88 9.46
C GLY A 17 6.21 12.48 10.10
N SER A 18 5.08 11.81 10.30
CA SER A 18 5.04 10.44 10.82
C SER A 18 5.15 9.41 9.69
N PRO A 19 5.80 8.26 9.93
CA PRO A 19 5.86 7.20 8.95
C PRO A 19 4.53 6.46 8.86
N VAL A 20 4.20 5.97 7.66
CA VAL A 20 3.13 5.00 7.43
C VAL A 20 3.63 3.95 6.44
N THR A 21 3.33 2.68 6.70
CA THR A 21 3.65 1.59 5.76
C THR A 21 2.35 0.96 5.29
N ILE A 22 2.16 0.91 3.96
CA ILE A 22 1.08 0.12 3.37
C ILE A 22 1.60 -1.29 3.16
N LEU A 23 0.80 -2.27 3.57
CA LEU A 23 1.16 -3.68 3.60
C LEU A 23 0.14 -4.54 2.84
N SER A 24 0.63 -5.60 2.21
CA SER A 24 -0.17 -6.70 1.66
C SER A 24 0.45 -8.03 2.13
N PRO A 25 -0.35 -9.08 2.41
CA PRO A 25 0.20 -10.39 2.70
C PRO A 25 1.05 -10.88 1.53
N GLY A 26 2.15 -11.56 1.82
CA GLY A 26 2.91 -12.27 0.81
C GLY A 26 2.12 -13.40 0.18
N SER A 27 2.54 -13.78 -1.02
CA SER A 27 1.98 -14.90 -1.78
C SER A 27 3.13 -15.52 -2.55
N LEU A 28 3.30 -16.84 -2.42
CA LEU A 28 4.31 -17.61 -3.16
C LEU A 28 4.10 -17.59 -4.67
N ARG A 29 2.94 -17.11 -5.13
CA ARG A 29 2.61 -16.97 -6.55
C ARG A 29 2.93 -15.58 -7.11
N ALA A 30 3.25 -14.62 -6.26
CA ALA A 30 3.58 -13.27 -6.69
C ALA A 30 5.06 -13.20 -7.08
N ASP A 31 5.37 -12.46 -8.14
CA ASP A 31 6.72 -12.00 -8.47
C ASP A 31 6.90 -10.52 -8.06
N VAL A 32 5.85 -9.71 -8.23
CA VAL A 32 5.86 -8.28 -7.91
C VAL A 32 4.48 -7.82 -7.43
N TYR A 33 4.48 -6.94 -6.44
CA TYR A 33 3.33 -6.19 -5.94
C TYR A 33 3.40 -4.77 -6.45
N ARG A 34 2.25 -4.23 -6.81
CA ARG A 34 2.07 -2.83 -7.21
C ARG A 34 1.04 -2.18 -6.32
N LEU A 35 1.38 -1.02 -5.81
CA LEU A 35 0.49 -0.16 -5.05
C LEU A 35 0.14 1.05 -5.92
N TYR A 36 -1.15 1.29 -6.08
CA TYR A 36 -1.68 2.41 -6.84
C TYR A 36 -2.40 3.36 -5.90
N ARG A 37 -2.19 4.66 -6.10
CA ARG A 37 -3.01 5.72 -5.51
C ARG A 37 -3.77 6.44 -6.61
N GLU A 38 -5.06 6.68 -6.41
CA GLU A 38 -5.89 7.34 -7.42
C GLU A 38 -5.58 8.84 -7.54
N ARG A 39 -5.54 9.56 -6.42
CA ARG A 39 -5.37 11.02 -6.37
C ARG A 39 -4.52 11.47 -5.16
N PRO A 40 -3.45 12.26 -5.36
CA PRO A 40 -2.77 12.44 -6.65
C PRO A 40 -2.28 11.08 -7.16
N SER A 41 -2.27 10.85 -8.48
CA SER A 41 -1.91 9.52 -9.01
C SER A 41 -0.51 9.11 -8.58
N GLY A 42 -0.34 7.86 -8.13
CA GLY A 42 0.96 7.32 -7.74
C GLY A 42 1.05 5.82 -7.95
N LEU A 43 2.26 5.34 -8.22
CA LEU A 43 2.57 3.92 -8.41
C LEU A 43 3.87 3.58 -7.69
N TRP A 44 3.83 2.54 -6.86
CA TRP A 44 4.99 1.96 -6.19
C TRP A 44 5.05 0.47 -6.44
N GLU A 45 6.26 -0.09 -6.52
CA GLU A 45 6.48 -1.53 -6.72
C GLU A 45 7.29 -2.11 -5.55
N ALA A 46 6.91 -3.32 -5.14
CA ALA A 46 7.67 -4.12 -4.19
C ALA A 46 7.84 -5.52 -4.76
N LYS A 47 9.06 -6.07 -4.70
CA LYS A 47 9.29 -7.46 -5.09
C LYS A 47 8.51 -8.38 -4.16
N ALA A 48 8.04 -9.50 -4.69
CA ALA A 48 7.42 -10.50 -3.85
C ALA A 48 8.41 -10.98 -2.79
N PRO A 49 7.96 -11.12 -1.54
CA PRO A 49 8.83 -11.60 -0.50
C PRO A 49 9.31 -13.03 -0.79
N GLN A 50 10.55 -13.32 -0.41
CA GLN A 50 11.17 -14.63 -0.68
C GLN A 50 10.61 -15.74 0.23
N ASP A 51 9.86 -15.39 1.27
CA ASP A 51 9.19 -16.31 2.20
C ASP A 51 7.69 -15.96 2.33
N SER A 52 6.85 -16.96 2.63
CA SER A 52 5.40 -16.79 2.75
C SER A 52 4.95 -16.04 4.01
N SER A 53 5.86 -15.84 4.98
CA SER A 53 5.61 -15.08 6.20
C SER A 53 5.77 -13.57 6.01
N ASN A 54 6.51 -13.14 4.99
CA ASN A 54 6.78 -11.74 4.75
C ASN A 54 5.62 -11.08 4.00
N LYS A 55 5.47 -9.79 4.29
CA LYS A 55 4.49 -8.90 3.68
C LYS A 55 5.18 -8.14 2.55
N ALA A 56 4.43 -7.81 1.51
CA ALA A 56 4.85 -6.75 0.60
C ALA A 56 4.64 -5.41 1.32
N SER A 57 5.68 -4.59 1.36
CA SER A 57 5.71 -3.35 2.14
C SER A 57 6.01 -2.15 1.26
N PHE A 58 5.26 -1.08 1.46
CA PHE A 58 5.40 0.21 0.79
C PHE A 58 5.56 1.29 1.85
N PRO A 59 6.80 1.58 2.30
CA PRO A 59 7.05 2.57 3.35
C PRO A 59 6.97 4.00 2.80
N PHE A 60 6.28 4.86 3.55
CA PHE A 60 6.30 6.31 3.40
C PHE A 60 6.98 6.89 4.65
N GLU A 61 8.31 7.09 4.56
CA GLU A 61 9.16 7.47 5.71
C GLU A 61 8.72 8.77 6.41
N SER A 62 8.22 9.73 5.62
CA SER A 62 7.71 10.99 6.14
C SER A 62 6.44 11.36 5.40
N SER A 63 5.31 11.26 6.10
CA SER A 63 4.01 11.52 5.50
C SER A 63 3.70 13.00 5.42
N SER A 64 2.92 13.40 4.41
CA SER A 64 2.39 14.75 4.27
C SER A 64 0.93 14.71 3.85
N SER A 65 0.28 15.87 3.70
CA SER A 65 -1.07 15.94 3.14
C SER A 65 -1.18 15.27 1.77
N SER A 66 -0.08 15.24 0.99
CA SER A 66 -0.03 14.56 -0.31
C SER A 66 0.04 13.04 -0.21
N THR A 67 0.29 12.47 0.97
CA THR A 67 0.23 11.02 1.24
C THR A 67 -1.22 10.54 1.42
N ALA A 68 -2.15 11.42 1.80
CA ALA A 68 -3.56 11.05 1.86
C ALA A 68 -4.09 10.67 0.47
N GLY A 69 -5.05 9.75 0.44
CA GLY A 69 -5.67 9.28 -0.80
C GLY A 69 -6.17 7.85 -0.71
N GLN A 70 -6.78 7.38 -1.79
CA GLN A 70 -7.29 6.02 -1.91
C GLN A 70 -6.26 5.13 -2.59
N TYR A 71 -5.88 4.06 -1.90
CA TYR A 71 -4.87 3.12 -2.33
C TYR A 71 -5.46 1.76 -2.69
N GLN A 72 -4.92 1.10 -3.71
CA GLN A 72 -5.26 -0.29 -4.06
C GLN A 72 -4.01 -1.05 -4.46
N CYS A 73 -3.99 -2.34 -4.12
CA CYS A 73 -2.90 -3.24 -4.42
C CYS A 73 -3.30 -4.28 -5.47
N VAL A 74 -2.33 -4.68 -6.28
CA VAL A 74 -2.42 -5.81 -7.20
C VAL A 74 -1.06 -6.51 -7.20
N TYR A 75 -1.03 -7.83 -7.38
CA TYR A 75 0.23 -8.54 -7.63
C TYR A 75 0.20 -9.25 -8.98
N HIS A 76 1.38 -9.39 -9.56
CA HIS A 76 1.61 -10.09 -10.80
C HIS A 76 2.42 -11.35 -10.50
N SER A 77 2.05 -12.42 -11.17
CA SER A 77 2.85 -13.63 -11.34
C SER A 77 3.39 -13.66 -12.77
N ARG A 78 4.24 -14.65 -13.09
CA ARG A 78 4.83 -14.82 -14.43
C ARG A 78 3.81 -14.89 -15.57
N LYS A 79 2.59 -15.34 -15.29
CA LYS A 79 1.56 -15.60 -16.31
C LYS A 79 0.29 -14.78 -16.13
N ASP A 80 -0.05 -14.44 -14.90
CA ASP A 80 -1.33 -13.84 -14.55
C ASP A 80 -1.19 -12.66 -13.61
N ARG A 81 -2.22 -11.80 -13.60
CA ARG A 81 -2.41 -10.71 -12.63
C ARG A 81 -3.53 -11.08 -11.64
N SER A 82 -3.41 -10.64 -10.39
CA SER A 82 -4.53 -10.70 -9.44
C SER A 82 -5.64 -9.72 -9.78
N GLU A 83 -6.77 -9.90 -9.10
CA GLU A 83 -7.74 -8.82 -8.94
C GLU A 83 -7.16 -7.69 -8.10
N TRP A 84 -7.82 -6.53 -8.14
CA TRP A 84 -7.52 -5.41 -7.27
C TRP A 84 -7.95 -5.69 -5.83
N SER A 85 -7.17 -5.24 -4.86
CA SER A 85 -7.58 -5.23 -3.46
C SER A 85 -8.82 -4.36 -3.26
N ASP A 86 -9.45 -4.51 -2.09
CA ASP A 86 -10.34 -3.48 -1.59
C ASP A 86 -9.57 -2.15 -1.44
N PRO A 87 -10.26 -1.00 -1.62
CA PRO A 87 -9.64 0.30 -1.46
C PRO A 87 -9.27 0.56 0.00
N LEU A 88 -8.07 1.13 0.19
CA LEU A 88 -7.55 1.57 1.48
C LEU A 88 -7.45 3.10 1.49
N PRO A 89 -8.34 3.81 2.19
CA PRO A 89 -8.21 5.25 2.35
C PRO A 89 -7.12 5.56 3.39
N LEU A 90 -6.13 6.37 3.03
CA LEU A 90 -5.29 7.08 3.98
C LEU A 90 -5.85 8.49 4.19
N VAL A 91 -6.08 8.86 5.44
CA VAL A 91 -6.76 10.10 5.83
C VAL A 91 -5.76 11.04 6.48
N GLY A 92 -5.59 12.24 5.92
CA GLY A 92 -4.74 13.27 6.53
C GLY A 92 -5.37 13.86 7.78
N THR A 93 -4.62 13.93 8.88
CA THR A 93 -4.99 14.83 9.99
C THR A 93 -4.67 16.25 9.56
N GLY A 94 -5.68 17.11 9.43
CA GLY A 94 -5.44 18.55 9.39
C GLY A 94 -4.72 18.94 10.68
N SER A 95 -3.61 19.67 10.58
CA SER A 95 -3.17 20.49 11.71
C SER A 95 -4.32 21.46 11.97
N ARG A 96 -4.89 21.44 13.18
CA ARG A 96 -5.62 22.60 13.67
C ARG A 96 -4.64 23.77 13.53
N GLU A 97 -4.92 24.66 12.59
CA GLU A 97 -4.20 25.92 12.49
C GLU A 97 -4.60 26.71 13.75
N ASP A 98 -3.61 27.06 14.58
CA ASP A 98 -3.73 28.08 15.62
C ASP A 98 -3.52 29.45 14.96
#